data_AF-A0A451D672-F1
#
_entry.id   AF-A0A451D672-F1
#
_cell.length_a   1.000
_cell.length_b   1.000
_cell.length_c   1.000
_cell.angle_alpha   90.00
_cell.angle_beta   90.00
_cell.angle_gamma   90.00
#
_symmetry.space_group_name_H-M   'P 1'
#
loop_
_entity.id
_entity.type
_entity.pdbx_description
1 polymer ?
#
loop_
_entity_poly.entity_id
_entity_poly.type
_entity_poly.pdbx_seq_one_letter_code
_entity_poly.pdbx_strand_id
1 'polypeptide(L)'
;MHIYNIYQTYMNHKEKIKWFCIITIILLIISTYIFFLYKSSKTLKIIFFSTLFIILLKIFFHTILSKKILIFINEIKLELSNIVWPSFKETSQTTGIVIFLIILTSIFLWMIDGIILRIISYILSPRL
;
A
#
# COMPACT_ATOMS: atom_id res chain seq x y z
N MET A 1 9.93 35.83 -15.69
CA MET A 1 10.50 35.06 -14.55
C MET A 1 9.99 35.53 -13.18
N HIS A 2 9.90 36.83 -12.90
CA HIS A 2 9.49 37.37 -11.60
C HIS A 2 8.01 37.10 -11.21
N ILE A 3 7.08 37.16 -12.18
CA ILE A 3 5.63 36.97 -11.94
C ILE A 3 5.31 35.52 -11.52
N TYR A 4 6.03 34.54 -12.07
CA TYR A 4 5.85 33.13 -11.74
C TYR A 4 6.25 32.84 -10.29
N ASN A 5 7.32 33.45 -9.80
CA ASN A 5 7.76 33.30 -8.40
C ASN A 5 6.75 33.91 -7.42
N ILE A 6 6.15 35.06 -7.76
CA ILE A 6 5.11 35.70 -6.92
C ILE A 6 3.85 34.82 -6.87
N TYR A 7 3.46 34.20 -7.98
CA TYR A 7 2.32 33.29 -8.01
C TYR A 7 2.58 32.02 -7.17
N GLN A 8 3.79 31.47 -7.27
CA GLN A 8 4.23 30.32 -6.45
C GLN A 8 4.22 30.66 -4.96
N THR A 9 4.78 31.81 -4.55
CA THR A 9 4.80 32.19 -3.13
C THR A 9 3.39 32.40 -2.59
N TYR A 10 2.52 33.10 -3.32
CA TYR A 10 1.13 33.34 -2.90
C TYR A 10 0.32 32.05 -2.76
N MET A 11 0.46 31.13 -3.72
CA MET A 11 -0.16 29.80 -3.65
C MET A 11 0.37 28.98 -2.46
N ASN A 12 1.66 29.10 -2.15
CA ASN A 12 2.27 28.39 -1.03
C ASN A 12 1.80 28.93 0.33
N HIS A 13 1.66 30.25 0.49
CA HIS A 13 1.11 30.85 1.72
C HIS A 13 -0.37 30.46 1.95
N LYS A 14 -1.20 30.50 0.89
CA LYS A 14 -2.61 30.12 0.98
C LYS A 14 -2.79 28.64 1.35
N GLU A 15 -1.93 27.75 0.84
CA GLU A 15 -1.95 26.33 1.20
C GLU A 15 -1.44 26.09 2.64
N LYS A 16 -0.38 26.78 3.07
CA LYS A 16 0.10 26.70 4.47
C LYS A 16 -1.00 27.06 5.47
N ILE A 17 -1.83 28.07 5.17
CA ILE A 17 -2.98 28.45 6.03
C ILE A 17 -4.01 27.32 6.11
N LYS A 18 -4.37 26.68 4.99
CA LYS A 18 -5.32 25.56 4.99
C LYS A 18 -4.78 24.37 5.79
N TRP A 19 -3.50 24.05 5.66
CA TRP A 19 -2.85 23.00 6.42
C TRP A 19 -2.81 23.29 7.92
N PHE A 20 -2.56 24.55 8.29
CA PHE A 20 -2.65 24.99 9.68
C PHE A 20 -4.07 24.81 10.23
N CYS A 21 -5.12 25.18 9.48
CA CYS A 21 -6.51 24.93 9.86
C CYS A 21 -6.79 23.43 10.09
N ILE A 22 -6.33 22.56 9.18
CA ILE A 22 -6.48 21.10 9.31
C ILE A 22 -5.85 20.61 10.63
N ILE A 23 -4.62 21.05 10.93
CA ILE A 23 -3.90 20.67 12.16
C ILE A 23 -4.66 21.13 13.40
N THR A 24 -5.17 22.38 13.40
CA THR A 24 -5.95 22.89 14.54
C THR A 24 -7.25 22.11 14.76
N ILE A 25 -7.95 21.71 13.70
CA ILE A 25 -9.18 20.91 13.80
C ILE A 25 -8.87 19.49 14.32
N ILE A 26 -7.76 18.89 13.89
CA ILE A 26 -7.32 17.59 14.41
C ILE A 26 -7.01 17.68 15.91
N LEU A 27 -6.35 18.75 16.35
CA LEU A 27 -6.11 19.00 17.79
C LEU A 27 -7.43 19.15 18.56
N LEU A 28 -8.42 19.84 18.01
CA LEU A 28 -9.75 19.98 18.61
C LEU A 28 -10.47 18.62 18.71
N ILE A 29 -10.35 17.77 17.69
CA ILE A 29 -10.89 16.40 17.70
C ILE A 29 -10.24 15.57 18.81
N ILE A 30 -8.93 15.66 18.99
CA ILE A 30 -8.20 14.94 20.04
C ILE A 30 -8.55 15.48 21.43
N SER A 31 -8.61 16.81 21.59
CA SER A 31 -8.99 17.46 22.85
C SER A 31 -10.42 17.10 23.26
N THR A 32 -11.36 17.09 22.31
CA THR A 32 -12.76 16.70 22.57
C THR A 32 -12.88 15.22 22.89
N TYR A 33 -12.10 14.34 22.25
CA TYR A 33 -12.04 12.92 22.59
C TYR A 33 -11.59 12.70 24.04
N ILE A 34 -10.52 13.37 24.48
CA ILE A 34 -9.99 13.28 25.85
C ILE A 34 -11.01 13.83 26.87
N PHE A 35 -11.60 15.00 26.60
CA PHE A 35 -12.59 15.63 27.50
C PHE A 35 -13.83 14.76 27.70
N PHE A 36 -14.28 14.08 26.64
CA PHE A 36 -15.47 13.21 26.69
C PHE A 36 -15.17 11.83 27.33
N LEU A 37 -13.92 11.44 27.55
CA LEU A 37 -13.63 10.24 28.35
C LEU A 37 -14.10 10.37 29.81
N TYR A 38 -14.24 11.60 30.33
CA TYR A 38 -14.41 11.83 31.77
C TYR A 38 -15.86 12.04 32.25
N LYS A 39 -16.79 12.56 31.43
CA LYS A 39 -18.06 13.08 32.00
C LYS A 39 -19.36 13.00 31.16
N SER A 40 -19.39 12.40 29.97
CA SER A 40 -20.57 12.54 29.08
C SER A 40 -21.12 11.24 28.47
N SER A 41 -22.40 11.29 28.06
CA SER A 41 -23.23 10.18 27.57
C SER A 41 -22.85 9.73 26.15
N LYS A 42 -23.00 8.42 25.86
CA LYS A 42 -22.49 7.79 24.63
C LYS A 42 -23.01 8.45 23.32
N THR A 43 -24.23 8.95 23.31
CA THR A 43 -24.91 9.49 22.10
C THR A 43 -24.36 10.85 21.67
N LEU A 44 -24.13 11.78 22.61
CA LEU A 44 -23.55 13.10 22.32
C LEU A 44 -22.11 12.99 21.76
N LYS A 45 -21.41 11.91 22.11
CA LYS A 45 -20.01 11.60 21.77
C LYS A 45 -19.84 11.41 20.25
N ILE A 46 -20.73 10.62 19.69
CA ILE A 46 -20.77 10.24 18.28
C ILE A 46 -21.19 11.42 17.39
N ILE A 47 -22.19 12.18 17.82
CA ILE A 47 -22.71 13.32 17.04
C ILE A 47 -21.63 14.39 16.89
N PHE A 48 -20.97 14.77 17.99
CA PHE A 48 -19.94 15.82 17.96
C PHE A 48 -18.73 15.41 17.10
N PHE A 49 -18.24 14.17 17.26
CA PHE A 49 -17.12 13.67 16.46
C PHE A 49 -17.47 13.58 14.96
N SER A 50 -18.67 13.12 14.63
CA SER A 50 -19.15 13.03 13.25
C SER A 50 -19.18 14.41 12.58
N THR A 51 -19.73 15.43 13.25
CA THR A 51 -19.80 16.79 12.69
C THR A 51 -18.42 17.40 12.42
N LEU A 52 -17.47 17.27 13.35
CA LEU A 52 -16.10 17.74 13.18
C LEU A 52 -15.37 17.00 12.06
N PHE A 53 -15.59 15.70 11.93
CA PHE A 53 -14.98 14.89 10.88
C PHE A 53 -15.46 15.30 9.48
N ILE A 54 -16.75 15.61 9.33
CA ILE A 54 -17.33 16.10 8.07
C ILE A 54 -16.72 17.44 7.67
N ILE A 55 -16.52 18.35 8.64
CA ILE A 55 -15.87 19.65 8.41
C ILE A 55 -14.42 19.47 7.97
N LEU A 56 -13.68 18.56 8.62
CA LEU A 56 -12.29 18.25 8.28
C LEU A 56 -12.17 17.72 6.84
N LEU A 57 -13.02 16.75 6.47
CA LEU A 57 -13.07 16.20 5.12
C LEU A 57 -13.34 17.28 4.08
N LYS A 58 -14.31 18.17 4.33
CA LYS A 58 -14.67 19.25 3.40
C LYS A 58 -13.51 20.20 3.14
N ILE A 59 -12.72 20.52 4.15
CA ILE A 59 -11.52 21.37 4.03
C ILE A 59 -10.41 20.62 3.28
N PHE A 60 -10.21 19.34 3.59
CA PHE A 60 -9.20 18.49 2.96
C PHE A 60 -9.43 18.35 1.45
N PHE A 61 -10.68 18.12 1.02
CA PHE A 61 -11.04 18.05 -0.41
C PHE A 61 -10.82 19.37 -1.16
N HIS A 62 -10.70 20.50 -0.47
CA HIS A 62 -10.48 21.81 -1.09
C HIS A 62 -8.99 22.22 -1.14
N THR A 63 -8.08 21.38 -0.67
CA THR A 63 -6.63 21.60 -0.65
C THR A 63 -6.02 21.29 -2.02
N ILE A 64 -5.00 22.04 -2.48
CA ILE A 64 -4.36 21.81 -3.79
C ILE A 64 -3.81 20.39 -3.91
N LEU A 65 -3.39 19.78 -2.78
CA LEU A 65 -2.88 18.40 -2.75
C LEU A 65 -3.90 17.40 -3.31
N SER A 66 -5.19 17.54 -2.97
CA SER A 66 -6.25 16.64 -3.45
C SER A 66 -6.40 16.66 -4.98
N LYS A 67 -6.32 17.86 -5.58
CA LYS A 67 -6.38 18.03 -7.04
C LYS A 67 -5.17 17.42 -7.73
N LYS A 68 -3.97 17.57 -7.15
CA LYS A 68 -2.74 16.94 -7.67
C LYS A 68 -2.84 15.42 -7.68
N ILE A 69 -3.38 14.83 -6.61
CA ILE A 69 -3.58 13.38 -6.51
C ILE A 69 -4.58 12.89 -7.57
N LEU A 70 -5.66 13.62 -7.83
CA LEU A 70 -6.63 13.26 -8.87
C LEU A 70 -6.02 13.30 -10.28
N ILE A 71 -5.19 14.31 -10.56
CA ILE A 71 -4.46 14.41 -11.83
C ILE A 71 -3.48 13.24 -11.96
N PHE A 72 -2.72 12.94 -10.90
CA PHE A 72 -1.79 11.82 -10.87
C PHE A 72 -2.46 10.45 -11.09
N ILE A 73 -3.65 10.21 -10.52
CA ILE A 73 -4.43 8.99 -10.77
C ILE A 73 -4.81 8.87 -12.25
N ASN A 74 -5.19 9.99 -12.87
CA ASN A 74 -5.51 10.00 -14.30
C ASN A 74 -4.27 9.74 -15.17
N GLU A 75 -3.12 10.30 -14.81
CA GLU A 75 -1.83 10.03 -15.47
C GLU A 75 -1.43 8.56 -15.34
N ILE A 76 -1.53 7.99 -14.13
CA ILE A 76 -1.30 6.56 -13.87
C ILE A 76 -2.21 5.69 -14.75
N LYS A 77 -3.49 6.02 -14.87
CA LYS A 77 -4.44 5.24 -15.68
C LYS A 77 -4.05 5.24 -17.16
N LEU A 78 -3.60 6.38 -17.68
CA LEU A 78 -3.12 6.50 -19.05
C LEU A 78 -1.86 5.66 -19.25
N GLU A 79 -0.92 5.68 -18.30
CA GLU A 79 0.30 4.89 -18.37
C GLU A 79 0.04 3.39 -18.22
N LEU A 80 -0.86 2.97 -17.32
CA LEU A 80 -1.28 1.57 -17.19
C LEU A 80 -1.93 1.04 -18.47
N SER A 81 -2.65 1.89 -19.21
CA SER A 81 -3.26 1.46 -20.48
C SER A 81 -2.23 1.18 -21.57
N ASN A 82 -1.02 1.74 -21.44
CA ASN A 82 0.11 1.46 -22.32
C ASN A 82 0.89 0.21 -21.91
N ILE A 83 0.60 -0.37 -20.74
CA ILE A 83 1.19 -1.64 -20.30
C ILE A 83 0.49 -2.76 -21.07
N VAL A 84 1.17 -3.24 -22.10
CA VAL A 84 0.77 -4.47 -22.80
C VAL A 84 1.00 -5.62 -21.83
N TRP A 85 -0.06 -6.08 -21.17
CA TRP A 85 0.02 -7.25 -20.31
C TRP A 85 0.45 -8.46 -21.14
N PRO A 86 1.39 -9.27 -20.64
CA PRO A 86 1.88 -10.44 -21.35
C PRO A 86 0.71 -11.38 -21.66
N SER A 87 0.72 -11.94 -22.86
CA SER A 87 -0.35 -12.86 -23.28
C SER A 87 -0.31 -14.12 -22.42
N PHE A 88 -1.49 -14.65 -22.02
CA PHE A 88 -1.58 -15.86 -21.21
C PHE A 88 -0.86 -17.07 -21.84
N LYS A 89 -0.72 -17.08 -23.17
CA LYS A 89 -0.02 -18.14 -23.92
C LYS A 89 1.48 -18.12 -23.66
N GLU A 90 2.11 -16.93 -23.67
CA GLU A 90 3.54 -16.77 -23.40
C GLU A 90 3.87 -17.14 -21.95
N THR A 91 3.06 -16.68 -21.00
CA THR A 91 3.26 -16.98 -19.57
C THR A 91 3.07 -18.47 -19.26
N SER A 92 2.13 -19.14 -19.94
CA SER A 92 1.91 -20.58 -19.76
C SER A 92 3.06 -21.41 -20.35
N GLN A 93 3.66 -20.98 -21.46
CA GLN A 93 4.81 -21.66 -22.05
C GLN A 93 6.03 -21.63 -21.13
N THR A 94 6.36 -20.46 -20.59
CA THR A 94 7.51 -20.32 -19.68
C THR A 94 7.29 -21.07 -18.37
N THR A 95 6.09 -21.02 -17.79
CA THR A 95 5.77 -21.77 -16.56
C THR A 95 5.76 -23.28 -16.80
N GLY A 96 5.26 -23.75 -17.95
CA GLY A 96 5.32 -25.17 -18.33
C GLY A 96 6.75 -25.70 -18.44
N ILE A 97 7.66 -24.93 -19.05
CA ILE A 97 9.08 -25.27 -19.14
C ILE A 97 9.71 -25.37 -17.74
N VAL A 98 9.40 -24.42 -16.85
CA VAL A 98 9.90 -24.44 -15.46
C VAL A 98 9.35 -25.64 -14.68
N ILE A 99 8.06 -25.96 -14.82
CA ILE A 99 7.45 -27.14 -14.18
C ILE A 99 8.12 -28.43 -14.65
N PHE A 100 8.37 -28.57 -15.95
CA PHE A 100 9.09 -29.71 -16.50
C PHE A 100 10.49 -29.84 -15.90
N LEU A 101 11.22 -28.73 -15.80
CA LEU A 101 12.55 -28.71 -15.19
C LEU A 101 12.51 -29.11 -13.71
N ILE A 102 11.53 -28.62 -12.94
CA ILE A 102 11.34 -28.99 -11.52
C ILE A 102 11.12 -30.50 -11.38
N ILE A 103 10.22 -31.08 -12.18
CA ILE A 103 9.95 -32.53 -12.17
C ILE A 103 11.21 -33.33 -12.46
N LEU A 104 11.98 -32.92 -13.48
CA LEU A 104 13.24 -33.56 -13.84
C LEU A 104 14.27 -33.49 -12.71
N THR A 105 14.43 -32.33 -12.08
CA THR A 105 15.35 -32.18 -10.95
C THR A 105 14.90 -32.97 -9.72
N SER A 106 13.59 -33.04 -9.47
CA SER A 106 13.02 -33.79 -8.35
C SER A 106 13.26 -35.30 -8.50
N ILE A 107 13.06 -35.86 -9.70
CA ILE A 107 13.34 -37.29 -9.95
C ILE A 107 14.83 -37.61 -9.79
N PHE A 108 15.70 -36.70 -10.26
CA PHE A 108 17.14 -36.86 -10.19
C PHE A 108 17.64 -36.87 -8.74
N LEU A 109 17.19 -35.90 -7.93
CA LEU A 109 17.51 -35.84 -6.50
C LEU A 109 16.99 -37.08 -5.77
N TRP A 110 15.73 -37.46 -6.00
CA TRP A 110 15.14 -38.66 -5.37
C TRP A 110 15.94 -39.93 -5.65
N MET A 111 16.43 -40.09 -6.89
CA MET A 111 17.24 -41.24 -7.27
C MET A 111 18.59 -41.25 -6.51
N ILE A 112 19.26 -40.10 -6.43
CA ILE A 112 20.54 -39.95 -5.74
C ILE A 112 20.39 -40.19 -4.24
N ASP A 113 19.37 -39.58 -3.62
CA ASP A 113 19.07 -39.76 -2.20
C ASP A 113 18.80 -41.24 -1.88
N GLY A 114 18.06 -41.95 -2.75
CA GLY A 114 17.81 -43.38 -2.62
C GLY A 114 19.08 -44.24 -2.70
N ILE A 115 20.01 -43.90 -3.60
CA ILE A 115 21.30 -44.60 -3.74
C ILE A 115 22.16 -44.35 -2.50
N ILE A 116 22.26 -43.09 -2.05
CA ILE A 116 23.03 -42.72 -0.86
C ILE A 116 22.51 -43.46 0.38
N LEU A 117 21.19 -43.48 0.60
CA LEU A 117 20.58 -44.19 1.73
C LEU A 117 20.88 -45.69 1.69
N ARG A 118 20.85 -46.32 0.51
CA ARG A 118 21.18 -47.73 0.35
C ARG A 118 22.65 -48.01 0.70
N ILE A 119 23.57 -47.15 0.27
CA ILE A 119 25.00 -47.27 0.60
C ILE A 119 25.22 -47.11 2.11
N ILE A 120 24.61 -46.10 2.73
CA ILE A 120 24.70 -45.85 4.18
C ILE A 120 24.14 -47.05 4.96
N SER A 121 22.97 -47.55 4.57
CA SER A 121 22.37 -48.73 5.19
C SER A 121 23.24 -49.97 5.03
N TYR A 122 23.88 -50.17 3.87
CA TYR A 122 24.78 -51.30 3.66
C TYR A 122 26.01 -51.20 4.56
N ILE A 123 26.62 -50.02 4.70
CA ILE A 123 27.76 -49.78 5.60
C ILE A 123 27.39 -49.94 7.08
N LEU A 124 26.19 -49.51 7.49
CA LEU A 124 25.76 -49.52 8.89
C LEU A 124 25.23 -50.89 9.33
N SER A 125 24.60 -51.63 8.41
CA SER A 125 24.04 -52.97 8.68
C SER A 125 25.00 -54.01 9.27
N PRO A 126 26.30 -54.08 8.94
CA PRO A 126 27.22 -55.05 9.56
C PRO A 126 27.57 -54.75 11.03
N ARG A 127 27.09 -53.63 11.62
CA ARG A 127 27.39 -53.22 13.00
C ARG A 127 26.17 -53.21 13.94
N LEU A 128 24.99 -53.60 13.45
CA LEU A 128 23.75 -53.83 14.23
C LEU A 128 23.38 -55.31 14.12
#